data_AF-A0A963U1P3-F1
#
_entry.id   AF-A0A963U1P3-F1
#
_cell.length_a   1.000
_cell.length_b   1.000
_cell.length_c   1.000
_cell.angle_alpha   90.00
_cell.angle_beta   90.00
_cell.angle_gamma   90.00
#
_symmetry.space_group_name_H-M   'P 1'
#
loop_
_entity.id
_entity.type
_entity.pdbx_description
1 polymer ?
#
loop_
_entity_poly.entity_id
_entity_poly.type
_entity_poly.pdbx_seq_one_letter_code
_entity_poly.pdbx_strand_id
1 'polypeptide(L)'
;MVEIDEIRDRQSLGSWLQDKSAAVAVAISLRNALRVAPLVLLQPARGEQGEDLTSLQLLHGCLVAGVISWSKRSEIFEAAFIASRRALDATADPAFNRTVTEVTNGAFAAVTSTTSASEDFVRGSDASGDAATSGEAAEYAVSRAYGDDAVSALWQQIRTDAVWIEKGEDILHAPLWDGVPPKRFSDWIDELREHFRRDLDLWSFWLRWWEGMLSGHHLPDELLEAVALIPEAVWVEGPEAVAKAIRKIEDELRSPIASASLFDFVEVHRRMRMVGFETDLAHVSSPDAIRRFNDDTEELLDDFADWRDYATEKRGQSNAPGVVVGAVEKIIGELNRTRSGATLRVRRLVALGSDLRRFALEEANRQELGEALSKMLDERLDRYGEIVGRYLGPALQRLESLQRLELGTNDPTELVAVLREAVAAIQRVPSDELRDLEPEAQATLEEMIRELDDLDAAISEARSNRAVEVLRERFAAKYGGVSATLGRYVERAREASGKPLDKLDDLVKWFKRWETLDAIKDWLTSWFS
;
A
#
# COMPACT_ATOMS: atom_id res chain seq x y z
N MET A 1 -34.32 29.36 8.01
CA MET A 1 -33.31 28.83 7.10
C MET A 1 -32.25 29.91 6.97
N VAL A 2 -31.04 29.61 7.40
CA VAL A 2 -29.88 30.53 7.33
C VAL A 2 -29.24 30.32 5.96
N GLU A 3 -28.96 31.39 5.23
CA GLU A 3 -28.26 31.30 3.94
C GLU A 3 -26.76 31.09 4.18
N ILE A 4 -26.04 30.45 3.24
CA ILE A 4 -24.62 30.09 3.46
C ILE A 4 -23.74 31.33 3.72
N ASP A 5 -24.02 32.47 3.09
CA ASP A 5 -23.28 33.72 3.30
C ASP A 5 -23.53 34.38 4.67
N GLU A 6 -24.55 33.92 5.39
CA GLU A 6 -24.87 34.34 6.76
C GLU A 6 -24.15 33.50 7.83
N ILE A 7 -23.51 32.39 7.47
CA ILE A 7 -22.73 31.55 8.41
C ILE A 7 -21.46 32.30 8.82
N ARG A 8 -21.40 32.77 10.07
CA ARG A 8 -20.31 33.61 10.61
C ARG A 8 -19.85 33.23 12.01
N ASP A 9 -20.61 32.38 12.69
CA ASP A 9 -20.42 32.00 14.08
C ASP A 9 -21.06 30.64 14.35
N ARG A 10 -20.89 30.13 15.58
CA ARG A 10 -21.51 28.90 16.07
C ARG A 10 -23.02 28.86 15.85
N GLN A 11 -23.72 29.96 16.15
CA GLN A 11 -25.18 29.98 16.15
C GLN A 11 -25.74 29.87 14.73
N SER A 12 -25.16 30.62 13.79
CA SER A 12 -25.51 30.60 12.37
C SER A 12 -25.16 29.26 11.71
N LEU A 13 -23.99 28.68 12.02
CA LEU A 13 -23.63 27.33 11.56
C LEU A 13 -24.58 26.25 12.10
N GLY A 14 -24.87 26.27 13.40
CA GLY A 14 -25.80 25.33 14.02
C GLY A 14 -27.20 25.43 13.42
N SER A 15 -27.68 26.65 13.17
CA SER A 15 -28.98 26.88 12.54
C SER A 15 -29.03 26.39 11.08
N TRP A 16 -27.92 26.47 10.33
CA TRP A 16 -27.83 25.91 8.99
C TRP A 16 -27.76 24.37 8.99
N LEU A 17 -27.07 23.79 9.97
CA LEU A 17 -26.92 22.33 10.12
C LEU A 17 -28.19 21.61 10.59
N GLN A 18 -29.13 22.30 11.25
CA GLN A 18 -30.37 21.70 11.77
C GLN A 18 -31.17 20.89 10.74
N ASP A 19 -31.13 21.30 9.47
CA ASP A 19 -31.85 20.64 8.37
C ASP A 19 -30.95 19.66 7.57
N LYS A 20 -29.73 19.39 8.04
CA LYS A 20 -28.73 18.53 7.37
C LYS A 20 -28.65 17.15 8.02
N SER A 21 -28.04 16.21 7.30
CA SER A 21 -27.81 14.86 7.84
C SER A 21 -26.69 14.87 8.89
N ALA A 22 -26.70 13.89 9.79
CA ALA A 22 -25.64 13.73 10.78
C ALA A 22 -24.26 13.51 10.13
N ALA A 23 -24.19 12.82 8.99
CA ALA A 23 -22.96 12.65 8.22
C ALA A 23 -22.37 14.00 7.74
N VAL A 24 -23.23 14.95 7.34
CA VAL A 24 -22.81 16.31 6.98
C VAL A 24 -22.23 17.05 8.19
N ALA A 25 -22.88 16.95 9.35
CA ALA A 25 -22.38 17.56 10.57
C ALA A 25 -21.00 16.99 10.96
N VAL A 26 -20.85 15.66 10.94
CA VAL A 26 -19.57 14.96 11.21
C VAL A 26 -18.47 15.42 10.25
N ALA A 27 -18.75 15.49 8.95
CA ALA A 27 -17.76 15.88 7.95
C ALA A 27 -17.28 17.32 8.15
N ILE A 28 -18.17 18.26 8.49
CA ILE A 28 -17.78 19.65 8.81
C ILE A 28 -16.93 19.68 10.08
N SER A 29 -17.34 18.99 11.13
CA SER A 29 -16.57 18.94 12.38
C SER A 29 -15.16 18.40 12.15
N LEU A 30 -15.04 17.29 11.41
CA LEU A 30 -13.77 16.67 11.10
C LEU A 30 -12.85 17.64 10.35
N ARG A 31 -13.36 18.31 9.31
CA ARG A 31 -12.56 19.25 8.52
C ARG A 31 -12.12 20.45 9.39
N ASN A 32 -12.98 20.94 10.27
CA ASN A 32 -12.62 22.00 11.21
C ASN A 32 -11.50 21.55 12.15
N ALA A 33 -11.61 20.35 12.73
CA ALA A 33 -10.59 19.75 13.58
C ALA A 33 -9.25 19.59 12.84
N LEU A 34 -9.27 19.08 11.60
CA LEU A 34 -8.05 18.86 10.81
C LEU A 34 -7.36 20.16 10.39
N ARG A 35 -8.10 21.25 10.18
CA ARG A 35 -7.53 22.59 9.87
C ARG A 35 -6.72 23.14 11.03
N VAL A 36 -7.15 22.84 12.26
CA VAL A 36 -6.48 23.28 13.48
C VAL A 36 -5.60 22.19 14.11
N ALA A 37 -5.57 20.97 13.55
CA ALA A 37 -4.76 19.87 14.07
C ALA A 37 -3.27 20.24 14.29
N PRO A 38 -2.59 20.97 13.38
CA PRO A 38 -1.22 21.41 13.62
C PRO A 38 -1.02 22.21 14.91
N LEU A 39 -2.01 23.00 15.35
CA LEU A 39 -1.94 23.76 16.60
C LEU A 39 -1.85 22.88 17.84
N VAL A 40 -2.53 21.72 17.79
CA VAL A 40 -2.64 20.79 18.92
C VAL A 40 -1.46 19.83 18.93
N LEU A 41 -1.19 19.24 17.77
CA LEU A 41 -0.19 18.19 17.60
C LEU A 41 1.25 18.71 17.77
N LEU A 42 1.49 20.01 17.58
CA LEU A 42 2.80 20.64 17.79
C LEU A 42 3.08 21.07 19.24
N GLN A 43 2.11 21.00 20.16
CA GLN A 43 2.32 21.41 21.56
C GLN A 43 3.36 20.55 22.30
N PRO A 44 3.31 19.20 22.23
CA PRO A 44 4.32 18.37 22.88
C PRO A 44 5.75 18.67 22.38
N ALA A 45 5.88 18.92 21.08
CA ALA A 45 7.16 19.26 20.45
C ALA A 45 7.74 20.61 20.90
N ARG A 46 6.94 21.48 21.53
CA ARG A 46 7.34 22.80 22.04
C ARG A 46 7.73 22.79 23.53
N GLY A 47 7.84 21.60 24.15
CA GLY A 47 8.39 21.44 25.50
C GLY A 47 7.36 21.49 26.62
N GLU A 48 6.06 21.41 26.31
CA GLU A 48 5.02 21.17 27.30
C GLU A 48 4.88 19.65 27.49
N GLN A 49 5.20 19.15 28.69
CA GLN A 49 5.21 17.72 29.00
C GLN A 49 3.81 17.11 28.86
N GLY A 50 3.61 16.33 27.81
CA GLY A 50 2.47 15.45 27.59
C GLY A 50 2.83 14.48 26.48
N GLU A 51 2.95 13.20 26.81
CA GLU A 51 3.47 12.11 25.97
C GLU A 51 2.68 11.96 24.65
N ASP A 52 3.33 11.39 23.64
CA ASP A 52 2.85 11.11 22.27
C ASP A 52 1.46 10.45 22.18
N LEU A 53 0.96 9.89 23.29
CA LEU A 53 -0.38 9.32 23.46
C LEU A 53 -1.52 10.28 23.14
N THR A 54 -1.41 11.56 23.50
CA THR A 54 -2.51 12.52 23.28
C THR A 54 -2.69 12.83 21.81
N SER A 55 -1.57 13.06 21.10
CA SER A 55 -1.56 13.25 19.64
C SER A 55 -2.16 12.05 18.93
N LEU A 56 -1.80 10.85 19.35
CA LEU A 56 -2.32 9.61 18.79
C LEU A 56 -3.83 9.46 18.99
N GLN A 57 -4.34 9.77 20.18
CA GLN A 57 -5.77 9.67 20.49
C GLN A 57 -6.61 10.67 19.66
N LEU A 58 -6.09 11.88 19.45
CA LEU A 58 -6.75 12.89 18.60
C LEU A 58 -6.78 12.47 17.14
N LEU A 59 -5.66 11.96 16.62
CA LEU A 59 -5.55 11.45 15.26
C LEU A 59 -6.49 10.25 15.05
N HIS A 60 -6.55 9.33 16.02
CA HIS A 60 -7.45 8.19 15.99
C HIS A 60 -8.92 8.64 15.97
N GLY A 61 -9.32 9.57 16.84
CA GLY A 61 -10.67 10.12 16.83
C GLY A 61 -11.04 10.75 15.49
N CYS A 62 -10.16 11.57 14.93
CA CYS A 62 -10.38 12.18 13.62
C CYS A 62 -10.48 11.13 12.49
N LEU A 63 -9.65 10.09 12.52
CA LEU A 63 -9.71 9.00 11.54
C LEU A 63 -11.06 8.27 11.62
N VAL A 64 -11.50 7.89 12.81
CA VAL A 64 -12.78 7.18 12.99
C VAL A 64 -13.98 8.05 12.62
N ALA A 65 -13.93 9.36 12.96
CA ALA A 65 -14.92 10.34 12.51
C ALA A 65 -14.99 10.44 10.98
N GLY A 66 -13.86 10.29 10.28
CA GLY A 66 -13.83 10.21 8.82
C GLY A 66 -14.50 8.95 8.32
N VAL A 67 -14.11 7.79 8.85
CA VAL A 67 -14.59 6.48 8.40
C VAL A 67 -16.09 6.30 8.59
N ILE A 68 -16.65 6.76 9.71
CA ILE A 68 -18.07 6.57 10.03
C ILE A 68 -19.02 7.34 9.11
N SER A 69 -18.53 8.38 8.44
CA SER A 69 -19.35 9.23 7.56
C SER A 69 -19.80 8.48 6.32
N TRP A 70 -19.08 7.42 5.94
CA TRP A 70 -19.34 6.60 4.76
C TRP A 70 -19.45 5.10 5.06
N SER A 71 -18.77 4.58 6.10
CA SER A 71 -18.81 3.17 6.44
C SER A 71 -20.13 2.76 7.07
N LYS A 72 -20.63 1.59 6.68
CA LYS A 72 -21.90 1.00 7.17
C LYS A 72 -21.68 -0.11 8.20
N ARG A 73 -20.43 -0.36 8.60
CA ARG A 73 -20.07 -1.47 9.49
C ARG A 73 -20.44 -1.13 10.93
N SER A 74 -21.14 -2.04 11.58
CA SER A 74 -21.58 -1.85 12.98
C SER A 74 -20.43 -1.63 13.95
N GLU A 75 -19.29 -2.26 13.67
CA GLU A 75 -18.08 -2.26 14.49
C GLU A 75 -17.39 -0.90 14.50
N ILE A 76 -17.58 -0.08 13.46
CA ILE A 76 -17.05 1.28 13.39
C ILE A 76 -17.74 2.18 14.41
N PHE A 77 -19.03 1.96 14.71
CA PHE A 77 -19.73 2.73 15.75
C PHE A 77 -19.15 2.47 17.14
N GLU A 78 -18.81 1.23 17.46
CA GLU A 78 -18.15 0.89 18.73
C GLU A 78 -16.74 1.49 18.79
N ALA A 79 -15.97 1.39 17.70
CA ALA A 79 -14.65 2.02 17.60
C ALA A 79 -14.75 3.54 17.80
N ALA A 80 -15.78 4.18 17.24
CA ALA A 80 -16.04 5.60 17.42
C ALA A 80 -16.31 5.94 18.88
N PHE A 81 -17.21 5.22 19.54
CA PHE A 81 -17.50 5.41 20.96
C PHE A 81 -16.24 5.32 21.84
N ILE A 82 -15.41 4.31 21.60
CA ILE A 82 -14.13 4.12 22.31
C ILE A 82 -13.17 5.29 22.04
N ALA A 83 -13.03 5.71 20.78
CA ALA A 83 -12.20 6.84 20.40
C ALA A 83 -12.66 8.15 21.06
N SER A 84 -13.98 8.39 21.12
CA SER A 84 -14.59 9.54 21.79
C SER A 84 -14.27 9.62 23.26
N ARG A 85 -14.40 8.50 23.97
CA ARG A 85 -14.11 8.46 25.41
C ARG A 85 -12.63 8.76 25.70
N ARG A 86 -11.71 8.28 24.86
CA ARG A 86 -10.29 8.57 25.05
C ARG A 86 -9.93 10.00 24.74
N ALA A 87 -10.49 10.57 23.68
CA ALA A 87 -10.34 11.99 23.41
C ALA A 87 -10.83 12.82 24.61
N LEU A 88 -11.95 12.43 25.25
CA LEU A 88 -12.43 13.06 26.48
C LEU A 88 -11.43 12.90 27.64
N ASP A 89 -10.98 11.67 27.91
CA ASP A 89 -10.05 11.40 29.01
C ASP A 89 -8.72 12.18 28.81
N ALA A 90 -8.26 12.34 27.57
CA ALA A 90 -7.10 13.17 27.22
C ALA A 90 -7.33 14.66 27.52
N THR A 91 -8.53 15.17 27.27
CA THR A 91 -8.87 16.58 27.58
C THR A 91 -8.98 16.86 29.08
N ALA A 92 -9.24 15.83 29.89
CA ALA A 92 -9.44 15.95 31.33
C ALA A 92 -8.11 16.02 32.11
N ASP A 93 -6.97 15.81 31.45
CA ASP A 93 -5.65 15.90 32.09
C ASP A 93 -5.38 17.34 32.57
N PRO A 94 -5.16 17.58 33.87
CA PRO A 94 -4.83 18.91 34.41
C PRO A 94 -3.52 19.50 33.87
N ALA A 95 -2.64 18.68 33.29
CA ALA A 95 -1.41 19.12 32.64
C ALA A 95 -1.70 19.87 31.32
N PHE A 96 -2.91 19.76 30.78
CA PHE A 96 -3.29 20.46 29.56
C PHE A 96 -3.54 21.95 29.82
N ASN A 97 -2.77 22.79 29.14
CA ASN A 97 -2.95 24.24 29.14
C ASN A 97 -4.35 24.60 28.62
N ARG A 98 -4.97 25.63 29.19
CA ARG A 98 -6.36 26.06 28.93
C ARG A 98 -6.65 26.32 27.44
N THR A 99 -5.63 26.71 26.67
CA THR A 99 -5.71 26.86 25.20
C THR A 99 -5.88 25.50 24.51
N VAL A 100 -5.19 24.47 24.99
CA VAL A 100 -5.21 23.12 24.44
C VAL A 100 -6.52 22.41 24.78
N THR A 101 -7.09 22.64 25.96
CA THR A 101 -8.44 22.17 26.30
C THR A 101 -9.47 22.61 25.26
N GLU A 102 -9.44 23.87 24.81
CA GLU A 102 -10.41 24.41 23.85
C GLU A 102 -10.22 23.86 22.44
N VAL A 103 -8.98 23.73 21.94
CA VAL A 103 -8.75 23.12 20.62
C VAL A 103 -9.08 21.61 20.63
N THR A 104 -8.79 20.96 21.74
CA THR A 104 -9.06 19.54 21.94
C THR A 104 -10.54 19.29 22.16
N ASN A 105 -11.29 20.26 22.72
CA ASN A 105 -12.74 20.28 22.70
C ASN A 105 -13.29 20.34 21.26
N GLY A 106 -12.58 20.91 20.29
CA GLY A 106 -12.99 20.94 18.88
C GLY A 106 -12.78 19.62 18.14
N ALA A 107 -11.64 18.96 18.38
CA ALA A 107 -11.40 17.59 17.93
C ALA A 107 -12.33 16.60 18.65
N PHE A 108 -12.52 16.78 19.95
CA PHE A 108 -13.51 16.08 20.74
C PHE A 108 -14.92 16.32 20.19
N ALA A 109 -15.30 17.54 19.83
CA ALA A 109 -16.60 17.85 19.24
C ALA A 109 -16.81 17.15 17.88
N ALA A 110 -15.75 16.97 17.08
CA ALA A 110 -15.82 16.17 15.86
C ALA A 110 -16.07 14.69 16.17
N VAL A 111 -15.41 14.19 17.20
CA VAL A 111 -15.52 12.81 17.64
C VAL A 111 -16.84 12.57 18.42
N THR A 112 -17.36 13.53 19.18
CA THR A 112 -18.68 13.44 19.80
C THR A 112 -19.78 13.58 18.78
N SER A 113 -19.66 14.47 17.79
CA SER A 113 -20.62 14.56 16.69
C SER A 113 -20.78 13.22 15.97
N THR A 114 -19.70 12.43 15.94
CA THR A 114 -19.69 11.07 15.42
C THR A 114 -20.45 10.09 16.31
N THR A 115 -20.18 10.09 17.62
CA THR A 115 -20.94 9.28 18.59
C THR A 115 -22.42 9.66 18.57
N SER A 116 -22.71 10.96 18.48
CA SER A 116 -24.05 11.52 18.41
C SER A 116 -24.80 11.08 17.14
N ALA A 117 -24.10 11.05 16.00
CA ALA A 117 -24.62 10.52 14.74
C ALA A 117 -24.88 9.00 14.79
N SER A 118 -24.09 8.25 15.58
CA SER A 118 -24.27 6.80 15.78
C SER A 118 -25.42 6.47 16.74
N GLU A 119 -25.59 7.30 17.77
CA GLU A 119 -26.62 7.13 18.80
C GLU A 119 -27.99 7.63 18.36
N ASP A 120 -28.13 8.29 17.21
CA ASP A 120 -29.44 8.58 16.60
C ASP A 120 -30.17 7.33 16.06
N PHE A 121 -29.60 6.13 16.24
CA PHE A 121 -30.35 4.88 16.23
C PHE A 121 -31.07 4.59 17.57
N VAL A 122 -30.69 5.21 18.70
CA VAL A 122 -31.22 4.90 20.04
C VAL A 122 -31.56 6.11 20.96
N ARG A 123 -30.82 7.24 21.04
CA ARG A 123 -31.18 8.42 21.90
C ARG A 123 -30.56 9.78 21.49
N GLY A 124 -31.19 10.47 20.53
CA GLY A 124 -31.35 11.95 20.45
C GLY A 124 -30.25 12.87 20.98
N SER A 125 -29.07 12.86 20.36
CA SER A 125 -28.04 13.89 20.54
C SER A 125 -27.89 14.71 19.26
N ASP A 126 -27.88 16.04 19.40
CA ASP A 126 -27.89 17.00 18.28
C ASP A 126 -26.50 17.10 17.62
N ALA A 127 -26.21 16.23 16.64
CA ALA A 127 -24.97 16.27 15.86
C ALA A 127 -24.69 17.64 15.23
N SER A 128 -25.74 18.41 14.92
CA SER A 128 -25.64 19.80 14.44
C SER A 128 -25.04 20.73 15.49
N GLY A 129 -25.45 20.56 16.76
CA GLY A 129 -24.92 21.29 17.90
C GLY A 129 -23.45 20.98 18.17
N ASP A 130 -23.03 19.72 18.03
CA ASP A 130 -21.63 19.31 18.19
C ASP A 130 -20.75 19.90 17.08
N ALA A 131 -21.21 19.86 15.83
CA ALA A 131 -20.49 20.45 14.70
C ALA A 131 -20.36 21.98 14.79
N ALA A 132 -21.42 22.65 15.25
CA ALA A 132 -21.36 24.07 15.57
C ALA A 132 -20.34 24.39 16.67
N THR A 133 -20.28 23.53 17.70
CA THR A 133 -19.30 23.64 18.80
C THR A 133 -17.87 23.40 18.30
N SER A 134 -17.67 22.46 17.37
CA SER A 134 -16.38 22.22 16.72
C SER A 134 -15.91 23.45 15.95
N GLY A 135 -16.81 24.13 15.23
CA GLY A 135 -16.52 25.40 14.56
C GLY A 135 -16.08 26.51 15.53
N GLU A 136 -16.78 26.68 16.65
CA GLU A 136 -16.42 27.65 17.70
C GLU A 136 -15.07 27.34 18.34
N ALA A 137 -14.80 26.08 18.66
CA ALA A 137 -13.55 25.64 19.24
C ALA A 137 -12.37 25.92 18.28
N ALA A 138 -12.55 25.66 16.98
CA ALA A 138 -11.57 25.98 15.96
C ALA A 138 -11.36 27.49 15.83
N GLU A 139 -12.43 28.29 15.85
CA GLU A 139 -12.34 29.76 15.89
C GLU A 139 -11.53 30.24 17.10
N TYR A 140 -11.86 29.74 18.30
CA TYR A 140 -11.17 30.15 19.52
C TYR A 140 -9.67 29.82 19.48
N ALA A 141 -9.34 28.61 19.02
CA ALA A 141 -7.95 28.16 18.82
C ALA A 141 -7.18 29.11 17.90
N VAL A 142 -7.79 29.48 16.77
CA VAL A 142 -7.21 30.36 15.76
C VAL A 142 -7.11 31.81 16.27
N SER A 143 -8.17 32.33 16.89
CA SER A 143 -8.24 33.68 17.47
C SER A 143 -7.15 33.90 18.51
N ARG A 144 -7.00 32.95 19.44
CA ARG A 144 -5.98 33.02 20.50
C ARG A 144 -4.57 33.08 19.97
N ALA A 145 -4.32 32.41 18.86
CA ALA A 145 -2.99 32.23 18.37
C ALA A 145 -2.61 33.28 17.30
N TYR A 146 -3.58 33.88 16.58
CA TYR A 146 -3.31 34.79 15.42
C TYR A 146 -4.22 36.01 15.26
N GLY A 147 -5.30 36.13 16.03
CA GLY A 147 -6.25 37.23 15.90
C GLY A 147 -7.25 37.08 14.74
N ASP A 148 -8.01 38.15 14.49
CA ASP A 148 -9.30 38.11 13.78
C ASP A 148 -9.23 37.77 12.28
N ASP A 149 -8.11 38.08 11.61
CA ASP A 149 -7.94 37.80 10.18
C ASP A 149 -7.92 36.28 9.90
N ALA A 150 -7.30 35.50 10.78
CA ALA A 150 -7.22 34.05 10.65
C ALA A 150 -8.57 33.38 10.96
N VAL A 151 -9.34 33.94 11.90
CA VAL A 151 -10.72 33.52 12.20
C VAL A 151 -11.62 33.73 10.99
N SER A 152 -11.49 34.88 10.33
CA SER A 152 -12.24 35.19 9.11
C SER A 152 -11.95 34.21 7.98
N ALA A 153 -10.68 33.80 7.82
CA ALA A 153 -10.28 32.79 6.85
C ALA A 153 -10.84 31.40 7.17
N LEU A 154 -10.89 30.99 8.45
CA LEU A 154 -11.50 29.73 8.87
C LEU A 154 -13.00 29.69 8.54
N TRP A 155 -13.75 30.72 8.92
CA TRP A 155 -15.18 30.80 8.61
C TRP A 155 -15.46 30.85 7.10
N GLN A 156 -14.54 31.42 6.31
CA GLN A 156 -14.63 31.35 4.86
C GLN A 156 -14.55 29.91 4.36
N GLN A 157 -13.66 29.08 4.91
CA GLN A 157 -13.56 27.67 4.53
C GLN A 157 -14.79 26.86 4.96
N ILE A 158 -15.38 27.15 6.13
CA ILE A 158 -16.64 26.53 6.57
C ILE A 158 -17.77 26.86 5.58
N ARG A 159 -17.85 28.11 5.10
CA ARG A 159 -18.82 28.48 4.06
C ARG A 159 -18.55 27.75 2.74
N THR A 160 -17.28 27.61 2.35
CA THR A 160 -16.93 26.84 1.15
C THR A 160 -17.37 25.38 1.26
N ASP A 161 -17.14 24.74 2.41
CA ASP A 161 -17.61 23.38 2.66
C ASP A 161 -19.15 23.30 2.55
N ALA A 162 -19.88 24.27 3.12
CA ALA A 162 -21.34 24.35 3.00
C ALA A 162 -21.80 24.49 1.54
N VAL A 163 -21.11 25.31 0.73
CA VAL A 163 -21.38 25.43 -0.72
C VAL A 163 -21.18 24.10 -1.44
N TRP A 164 -20.13 23.35 -1.11
CA TRP A 164 -19.88 22.03 -1.71
C TRP A 164 -20.96 21.01 -1.32
N ILE A 165 -21.40 21.02 -0.06
CA ILE A 165 -22.50 20.17 0.41
C ILE A 165 -23.81 20.45 -0.34
N GLU A 166 -24.19 21.72 -0.55
CA GLU A 166 -25.43 22.05 -1.30
C GLU A 166 -25.35 21.62 -2.78
N LYS A 167 -24.14 21.46 -3.33
CA LYS A 167 -23.91 20.93 -4.66
C LYS A 167 -23.92 19.39 -4.71
N GLY A 168 -24.00 18.73 -3.56
CA GLY A 168 -23.94 17.27 -3.45
C GLY A 168 -22.54 16.70 -3.61
N GLU A 169 -21.50 17.51 -3.39
CA GLU A 169 -20.10 17.07 -3.44
C GLU A 169 -19.71 16.35 -2.14
N ASP A 170 -18.80 15.38 -2.24
CA ASP A 170 -18.17 14.77 -1.07
C ASP A 170 -17.03 15.65 -0.55
N ILE A 171 -17.30 16.37 0.54
CA ILE A 171 -16.32 17.29 1.12
C ILE A 171 -15.16 16.60 1.80
N LEU A 172 -15.22 15.29 2.09
CA LEU A 172 -14.07 14.57 2.65
C LEU A 172 -13.00 14.27 1.59
N HIS A 173 -13.39 14.22 0.32
CA HIS A 173 -12.50 14.06 -0.83
C HIS A 173 -12.07 15.39 -1.45
N ALA A 174 -12.58 16.50 -0.91
CA ALA A 174 -12.19 17.83 -1.32
C ALA A 174 -10.98 18.33 -0.51
N PRO A 175 -10.07 19.14 -1.11
CA PRO A 175 -8.97 19.75 -0.38
C PRO A 175 -9.45 20.47 0.88
N LEU A 176 -8.68 20.37 1.97
CA LEU A 176 -9.05 20.97 3.25
C LEU A 176 -9.13 22.50 3.17
N TRP A 177 -8.35 23.10 2.27
CA TRP A 177 -8.35 24.52 1.97
C TRP A 177 -8.69 24.75 0.50
N ASP A 178 -9.66 25.62 0.24
CA ASP A 178 -9.90 26.15 -1.10
C ASP A 178 -8.80 27.15 -1.45
N GLY A 179 -7.75 26.65 -2.10
CA GLY A 179 -6.55 27.40 -2.47
C GLY A 179 -5.44 27.35 -1.43
N VAL A 180 -4.59 28.38 -1.44
CA VAL A 180 -3.43 28.44 -0.55
C VAL A 180 -3.90 28.84 0.86
N PRO A 181 -3.62 28.02 1.91
CA PRO A 181 -3.95 28.40 3.27
C PRO A 181 -3.24 29.71 3.65
N PRO A 182 -3.80 30.52 4.56
CA PRO A 182 -3.10 31.71 5.04
C PRO A 182 -1.70 31.35 5.55
N LYS A 183 -0.70 32.20 5.29
CA LYS A 183 0.73 31.91 5.53
C LYS A 183 1.00 31.23 6.89
N ARG A 184 0.32 31.65 7.95
CA ARG A 184 0.51 31.08 9.29
C ARG A 184 0.06 29.62 9.40
N PHE A 185 -1.04 29.25 8.75
CA PHE A 185 -1.42 27.85 8.61
C PHE A 185 -0.40 27.08 7.79
N SER A 186 0.13 27.66 6.71
CA SER A 186 1.23 27.04 5.95
C SER A 186 2.46 26.78 6.82
N ASP A 187 2.89 27.78 7.60
CA ASP A 187 4.04 27.66 8.50
C ASP A 187 3.85 26.47 9.48
N TRP A 188 2.65 26.23 10.00
CA TRP A 188 2.36 25.09 10.87
C TRP A 188 2.21 23.76 10.19
N ILE A 189 1.61 23.76 9.01
CA ILE A 189 1.53 22.57 8.18
C ILE A 189 2.95 22.06 7.94
N ASP A 190 3.90 22.95 7.66
CA ASP A 190 5.30 22.61 7.48
C ASP A 190 5.99 22.18 8.78
N GLU A 191 5.71 22.86 9.91
CA GLU A 191 6.20 22.42 11.23
C GLU A 191 5.68 21.02 11.61
N LEU A 192 4.40 20.72 11.37
CA LEU A 192 3.80 19.42 11.68
C LEU A 192 4.38 18.32 10.79
N ARG A 193 4.57 18.59 9.50
CA ARG A 193 5.28 17.67 8.59
C ARG A 193 6.66 17.35 9.11
N GLU A 194 7.41 18.37 9.54
CA GLU A 194 8.74 18.17 10.09
C GLU A 194 8.69 17.37 11.40
N HIS A 195 7.71 17.63 12.26
CA HIS A 195 7.50 16.85 13.48
C HIS A 195 7.29 15.35 13.16
N PHE A 196 6.39 15.01 12.24
CA PHE A 196 6.17 13.60 11.85
C PHE A 196 7.38 12.97 11.17
N ARG A 197 8.15 13.73 10.38
CA ARG A 197 9.37 13.21 9.71
C ARG A 197 10.51 12.86 10.66
N ARG A 198 10.50 13.38 11.90
CA ARG A 198 11.52 13.03 12.91
C ARG A 198 11.48 11.56 13.29
N ASP A 199 10.31 10.93 13.23
CA ASP A 199 10.12 9.51 13.52
C ASP A 199 9.10 8.89 12.56
N LEU A 200 9.57 8.58 11.35
CA LEU A 200 8.74 7.96 10.32
C LEU A 200 8.30 6.54 10.68
N ASP A 201 9.02 5.85 11.56
CA ASP A 201 8.62 4.52 12.02
C ASP A 201 7.33 4.56 12.84
N LEU A 202 7.07 5.67 13.53
CA LEU A 202 5.85 5.92 14.30
C LEU A 202 4.78 6.67 13.49
N TRP A 203 5.17 7.72 12.76
CA TRP A 203 4.22 8.71 12.25
C TRP A 203 3.97 8.67 10.74
N SER A 204 4.62 7.77 9.99
CA SER A 204 4.49 7.72 8.52
C SER A 204 3.07 7.51 8.01
N PHE A 205 2.26 6.68 8.67
CA PHE A 205 0.85 6.50 8.33
C PHE A 205 0.06 7.79 8.54
N TRP A 206 0.20 8.41 9.72
CA TRP A 206 -0.54 9.62 10.09
C TRP A 206 -0.19 10.80 9.20
N LEU A 207 1.10 10.94 8.83
CA LEU A 207 1.54 11.93 7.86
C LEU A 207 0.84 11.74 6.51
N ARG A 208 0.87 10.53 5.93
CA ARG A 208 0.22 10.25 4.64
C ARG A 208 -1.29 10.46 4.70
N TRP A 209 -1.93 9.97 5.75
CA TRP A 209 -3.37 10.13 5.94
C TRP A 209 -3.76 11.61 6.02
N TRP A 210 -3.06 12.38 6.85
CA TRP A 210 -3.34 13.81 7.01
C TRP A 210 -3.02 14.63 5.74
N GLU A 211 -1.93 14.31 5.03
CA GLU A 211 -1.63 14.92 3.73
C GLU A 211 -2.66 14.57 2.66
N GLY A 212 -3.22 13.36 2.71
CA GLY A 212 -4.35 12.95 1.89
C GLY A 212 -5.58 13.82 2.18
N MET A 213 -5.93 14.02 3.45
CA MET A 213 -7.03 14.93 3.84
C MET A 213 -6.76 16.39 3.42
N LEU A 214 -5.51 16.84 3.51
CA LEU A 214 -5.14 18.21 3.13
C LEU A 214 -5.34 18.45 1.62
N SER A 215 -5.02 17.44 0.80
CA SER A 215 -5.05 17.51 -0.66
C SER A 215 -6.33 16.98 -1.33
N GLY A 216 -7.20 16.30 -0.58
CA GLY A 216 -8.35 15.56 -1.11
C GLY A 216 -8.04 14.14 -1.61
N HIS A 217 -6.77 13.71 -1.57
CA HIS A 217 -6.32 12.38 -1.99
C HIS A 217 -6.13 11.45 -0.79
N HIS A 218 -7.24 11.02 -0.17
CA HIS A 218 -7.23 10.12 0.98
C HIS A 218 -6.58 8.75 0.65
N LEU A 219 -6.09 8.08 1.70
CA LEU A 219 -5.65 6.68 1.63
C LEU A 219 -6.83 5.75 1.32
N PRO A 220 -6.60 4.53 0.78
CA PRO A 220 -7.68 3.61 0.45
C PRO A 220 -8.66 3.35 1.62
N ASP A 221 -9.94 3.35 1.32
CA ASP A 221 -11.03 3.16 2.28
C ASP A 221 -10.86 1.89 3.12
N GLU A 222 -10.44 0.78 2.50
CA GLU A 222 -10.22 -0.49 3.21
C GLU A 222 -9.10 -0.39 4.25
N LEU A 223 -8.07 0.42 3.97
CA LEU A 223 -6.99 0.68 4.92
C LEU A 223 -7.48 1.53 6.09
N LEU A 224 -8.24 2.58 5.81
CA LEU A 224 -8.77 3.46 6.85
C LEU A 224 -9.75 2.71 7.78
N GLU A 225 -10.63 1.88 7.22
CA GLU A 225 -11.50 0.99 8.00
C GLU A 225 -10.73 0.01 8.87
N ALA A 226 -9.72 -0.67 8.31
CA ALA A 226 -8.94 -1.64 9.06
C ALA A 226 -8.17 -0.98 10.22
N VAL A 227 -7.62 0.22 9.99
CA VAL A 227 -6.94 0.99 11.04
C VAL A 227 -7.92 1.47 12.12
N ALA A 228 -9.11 1.94 11.74
CA ALA A 228 -10.17 2.32 12.68
C ALA A 228 -10.58 1.16 13.61
N LEU A 229 -10.49 -0.08 13.11
CA LEU A 229 -10.88 -1.29 13.83
C LEU A 229 -9.73 -1.96 14.61
N ILE A 230 -8.57 -1.30 14.74
CA ILE A 230 -7.49 -1.80 15.61
C ILE A 230 -8.04 -1.98 17.03
N PRO A 231 -7.85 -3.15 17.68
CA PRO A 231 -8.41 -3.42 19.00
C PRO A 231 -7.99 -2.38 20.05
N GLU A 232 -8.93 -2.03 20.94
CA GLU A 232 -8.72 -1.03 21.98
C GLU A 232 -7.42 -1.25 22.77
N ALA A 233 -7.10 -2.50 23.11
CA ALA A 233 -5.91 -2.85 23.86
C ALA A 233 -4.60 -2.33 23.22
N VAL A 234 -4.49 -2.38 21.89
CA VAL A 234 -3.29 -1.94 21.16
C VAL A 234 -3.09 -0.43 21.29
N TRP A 235 -4.19 0.34 21.27
CA TRP A 235 -4.14 1.78 21.46
C TRP A 235 -3.77 2.19 22.89
N VAL A 236 -4.06 1.36 23.91
CA VAL A 236 -3.60 1.60 25.30
C VAL A 236 -2.09 1.39 25.41
N GLU A 237 -1.53 0.45 24.65
CA GLU A 237 -0.10 0.15 24.67
C GLU A 237 0.76 1.30 24.13
N GLY A 238 0.21 2.14 23.26
CA GLY A 238 0.82 3.40 22.84
C GLY A 238 1.25 3.45 21.36
N PRO A 239 1.96 4.52 20.96
CA PRO A 239 2.27 4.82 19.57
C PRO A 239 3.05 3.71 18.85
N GLU A 240 4.02 3.08 19.52
CA GLU A 240 4.83 1.99 18.96
C GLU A 240 3.96 0.77 18.60
N ALA A 241 3.06 0.39 19.50
CA ALA A 241 2.18 -0.76 19.33
C ALA A 241 1.18 -0.51 18.19
N VAL A 242 0.62 0.70 18.13
CA VAL A 242 -0.27 1.12 17.05
C VAL A 242 0.45 1.18 15.71
N ALA A 243 1.64 1.79 15.64
CA ALA A 243 2.42 1.85 14.40
C ALA A 243 2.80 0.44 13.90
N LYS A 244 3.09 -0.50 14.81
CA LYS A 244 3.30 -1.92 14.46
C LYS A 244 2.02 -2.60 13.94
N ALA A 245 0.88 -2.33 14.56
CA ALA A 245 -0.41 -2.88 14.11
C ALA A 245 -0.82 -2.33 12.74
N ILE A 246 -0.65 -1.03 12.51
CA ILE A 246 -0.89 -0.40 11.21
C ILE A 246 0.02 -1.01 10.16
N ARG A 247 1.33 -1.17 10.42
CA ARG A 247 2.23 -1.85 9.47
C ARG A 247 1.76 -3.26 9.13
N LYS A 248 1.29 -4.03 10.11
CA LYS A 248 0.71 -5.37 9.87
C LYS A 248 -0.53 -5.30 8.97
N ILE A 249 -1.43 -4.33 9.21
CA ILE A 249 -2.61 -4.10 8.36
C ILE A 249 -2.20 -3.70 6.94
N GLU A 250 -1.25 -2.78 6.82
CA GLU A 250 -0.72 -2.37 5.51
C GLU A 250 -0.06 -3.55 4.80
N ASP A 251 0.69 -4.38 5.49
CA ASP A 251 1.28 -5.60 4.94
C ASP A 251 0.20 -6.63 4.58
N GLU A 252 -0.89 -6.73 5.34
CA GLU A 252 -2.03 -7.63 5.09
C GLU A 252 -2.91 -7.16 3.93
N LEU A 253 -3.11 -5.85 3.76
CA LEU A 253 -3.85 -5.26 2.63
C LEU A 253 -2.97 -5.13 1.38
N ARG A 254 -1.66 -5.00 1.55
CA ARG A 254 -0.65 -5.19 0.51
C ARG A 254 -0.44 -6.69 0.22
N SER A 255 -0.87 -7.57 1.12
CA SER A 255 -0.81 -9.02 0.95
C SER A 255 -1.67 -9.42 -0.24
N PRO A 256 -1.27 -10.42 -1.04
CA PRO A 256 -1.62 -10.56 -2.46
C PRO A 256 -3.04 -11.05 -2.75
N ILE A 257 -4.01 -10.85 -1.85
CA ILE A 257 -5.42 -11.13 -2.18
C ILE A 257 -6.00 -9.99 -3.06
N ALA A 258 -5.45 -8.76 -2.98
CA ALA A 258 -5.95 -7.60 -3.73
C ALA A 258 -4.96 -6.94 -4.70
N SER A 259 -3.67 -7.25 -4.63
CA SER A 259 -2.68 -6.86 -5.65
C SER A 259 -2.29 -8.09 -6.44
N ALA A 260 -2.51 -8.06 -7.75
CA ALA A 260 -2.07 -9.09 -8.70
C ALA A 260 -0.53 -9.14 -8.80
N SER A 261 0.09 -9.61 -7.73
CA SER A 261 1.45 -10.13 -7.64
C SER A 261 1.37 -11.40 -6.78
N LEU A 262 0.58 -12.37 -7.25
CA LEU A 262 0.87 -13.78 -6.96
C LEU A 262 2.35 -14.00 -7.29
N PHE A 263 3.01 -14.86 -6.53
CA PHE A 263 4.27 -15.44 -6.96
C PHE A 263 4.09 -16.00 -8.37
N ASP A 264 4.48 -15.23 -9.39
CA ASP A 264 4.28 -15.61 -10.77
C ASP A 264 5.40 -16.57 -11.13
N PHE A 265 5.04 -17.85 -11.08
CA PHE A 265 5.93 -18.92 -11.47
C PHE A 265 6.57 -18.69 -12.84
N VAL A 266 5.84 -18.10 -13.80
CA VAL A 266 6.35 -17.83 -15.16
C VAL A 266 7.47 -16.79 -15.09
N GLU A 267 7.21 -15.66 -14.46
CA GLU A 267 8.18 -14.57 -14.32
C GLU A 267 9.40 -15.00 -13.49
N VAL A 268 9.19 -15.69 -12.36
CA VAL A 268 10.28 -16.15 -11.50
C VAL A 268 11.09 -17.25 -12.18
N HIS A 269 10.45 -18.17 -12.91
CA HIS A 269 11.15 -19.19 -13.68
C HIS A 269 12.00 -18.57 -14.80
N ARG A 270 11.44 -17.62 -15.55
CA ARG A 270 12.16 -16.88 -16.62
C ARG A 270 13.42 -16.21 -16.05
N ARG A 271 13.30 -15.53 -14.91
CA ARG A 271 14.44 -14.90 -14.19
C ARG A 271 15.46 -15.94 -13.71
N MET A 272 15.02 -17.06 -13.15
CA MET A 272 15.90 -18.16 -12.71
C MET A 272 16.66 -18.85 -13.84
N ARG A 273 16.17 -18.78 -15.09
CA ARG A 273 16.88 -19.30 -16.26
C ARG A 273 18.00 -18.35 -16.72
N MET A 274 17.81 -17.04 -16.62
CA MET A 274 18.80 -16.03 -17.03
C MET A 274 19.89 -15.81 -15.97
N VAL A 275 19.50 -15.81 -14.70
CA VAL A 275 20.38 -15.61 -13.56
C VAL A 275 20.27 -16.82 -12.66
N GLY A 276 21.39 -17.47 -12.41
CA GLY A 276 21.44 -18.53 -11.42
C GLY A 276 21.35 -17.97 -10.00
N PHE A 277 20.38 -18.45 -9.24
CA PHE A 277 20.16 -18.08 -7.84
C PHE A 277 20.91 -19.02 -6.87
N GLU A 278 21.83 -19.85 -7.36
CA GLU A 278 22.36 -20.98 -6.58
C GLU A 278 23.04 -20.55 -5.27
N THR A 279 23.80 -19.45 -5.28
CA THR A 279 24.44 -18.87 -4.06
C THR A 279 23.40 -18.28 -3.09
N ASP A 280 22.33 -17.72 -3.64
CA ASP A 280 21.28 -17.00 -2.92
C ASP A 280 20.27 -17.95 -2.24
N LEU A 281 20.21 -19.22 -2.66
CA LEU A 281 19.28 -20.24 -2.17
C LEU A 281 19.86 -21.14 -1.06
N ALA A 282 21.08 -20.85 -0.60
CA ALA A 282 21.77 -21.64 0.44
C ALA A 282 20.94 -21.73 1.74
N HIS A 283 20.22 -20.67 2.10
CA HIS A 283 19.36 -20.62 3.29
C HIS A 283 18.14 -21.55 3.21
N VAL A 284 17.58 -21.73 2.00
CA VAL A 284 16.44 -22.63 1.73
C VAL A 284 16.86 -24.10 1.80
N SER A 285 18.17 -24.36 1.70
CA SER A 285 18.73 -25.71 1.78
C SER A 285 19.03 -26.16 3.22
N SER A 286 18.69 -25.35 4.24
CA SER A 286 18.88 -25.73 5.64
C SER A 286 17.89 -26.82 6.07
N PRO A 287 18.28 -27.75 6.96
CA PRO A 287 17.39 -28.81 7.45
C PRO A 287 16.09 -28.30 8.07
N ASP A 288 16.14 -27.13 8.73
CA ASP A 288 14.96 -26.51 9.34
C ASP A 288 14.03 -25.89 8.29
N ALA A 289 14.57 -25.25 7.25
CA ALA A 289 13.77 -24.73 6.14
C ALA A 289 13.08 -25.87 5.38
N ILE A 290 13.78 -27.00 5.15
CA ILE A 290 13.20 -28.18 4.49
C ILE A 290 12.08 -28.79 5.34
N ARG A 291 12.26 -28.88 6.66
CA ARG A 291 11.21 -29.37 7.57
C ARG A 291 9.95 -28.51 7.50
N ARG A 292 10.10 -27.19 7.69
CA ARG A 292 8.96 -26.27 7.63
C ARG A 292 8.28 -26.27 6.25
N PHE A 293 9.05 -26.35 5.17
CA PHE A 293 8.49 -26.46 3.82
C PHE A 293 7.66 -27.73 3.65
N ASN A 294 8.13 -28.87 4.19
CA ASN A 294 7.37 -30.10 4.16
C ASN A 294 6.08 -30.01 5.00
N ASP A 295 6.14 -29.36 6.17
CA ASP A 295 4.95 -29.12 7.01
C ASP A 295 3.92 -28.24 6.27
N ASP A 296 4.37 -27.14 5.65
CA ASP A 296 3.51 -26.21 4.92
C ASP A 296 2.89 -26.83 3.65
N THR A 297 3.54 -27.84 3.07
CA THR A 297 3.09 -28.50 1.83
C THR A 297 2.30 -29.78 2.08
N GLU A 298 2.12 -30.22 3.33
CA GLU A 298 1.44 -31.48 3.65
C GLU A 298 -0.03 -31.46 3.20
N GLU A 299 -0.79 -30.45 3.61
CA GLU A 299 -2.18 -30.30 3.16
C GLU A 299 -2.28 -30.05 1.65
N LEU A 300 -1.33 -29.31 1.08
CA LEU A 300 -1.31 -29.03 -0.35
C LEU A 300 -1.06 -30.29 -1.20
N LEU A 301 -0.26 -31.22 -0.68
CA LEU A 301 -0.03 -32.52 -1.32
C LEU A 301 -1.33 -33.33 -1.41
N ASP A 302 -2.10 -33.36 -0.32
CA ASP A 302 -3.40 -34.02 -0.28
C ASP A 302 -4.39 -33.31 -1.21
N ASP A 303 -4.43 -31.98 -1.19
CA ASP A 303 -5.29 -31.17 -2.07
C ASP A 303 -5.01 -31.43 -3.57
N PHE A 304 -3.73 -31.57 -3.96
CA PHE A 304 -3.36 -31.90 -5.33
C PHE A 304 -3.66 -33.37 -5.68
N ALA A 305 -3.51 -34.28 -4.73
CA ALA A 305 -3.85 -35.70 -4.94
C ALA A 305 -5.36 -35.87 -5.15
N ASP A 306 -6.18 -35.25 -4.31
CA ASP A 306 -7.63 -35.24 -4.45
C ASP A 306 -8.06 -34.63 -5.78
N TRP A 307 -7.49 -33.48 -6.15
CA TRP A 307 -7.77 -32.86 -7.44
C TRP A 307 -7.43 -33.77 -8.62
N ARG A 308 -6.27 -34.43 -8.58
CA ARG A 308 -5.83 -35.39 -9.61
C ARG A 308 -6.81 -36.54 -9.72
N ASP A 309 -7.31 -37.05 -8.61
CA ASP A 309 -8.24 -38.18 -8.59
C ASP A 309 -9.59 -37.78 -9.20
N TYR A 310 -10.15 -36.63 -8.81
CA TYR A 310 -11.37 -36.07 -9.44
C TYR A 310 -11.19 -35.82 -10.94
N ALA A 311 -10.04 -35.26 -11.36
CA ALA A 311 -9.74 -35.02 -12.77
C ALA A 311 -9.59 -36.32 -13.56
N THR A 312 -9.02 -37.36 -12.96
CA THR A 312 -8.82 -38.67 -13.59
C THR A 312 -10.12 -39.45 -13.72
N GLU A 313 -11.00 -39.41 -12.72
CA GLU A 313 -12.34 -40.00 -12.80
C GLU A 313 -13.16 -39.37 -13.92
N LYS A 314 -13.11 -38.04 -14.04
CA LYS A 314 -13.76 -37.30 -15.13
C LYS A 314 -13.18 -37.68 -16.51
N ARG A 315 -11.86 -37.94 -16.59
CA ARG A 315 -11.18 -38.42 -17.80
C ARG A 315 -11.61 -39.84 -18.22
N GLY A 316 -12.03 -40.69 -17.28
CA GLY A 316 -12.64 -41.99 -17.61
C GLY A 316 -13.88 -41.87 -18.52
N GLN A 317 -14.47 -40.68 -18.63
CA GLN A 317 -15.69 -40.38 -19.39
C GLN A 317 -15.45 -39.43 -20.59
N SER A 318 -14.22 -38.89 -20.77
CA SER A 318 -13.89 -37.84 -21.74
C SER A 318 -12.38 -37.80 -22.08
N ASN A 319 -12.02 -37.36 -23.28
CA ASN A 319 -10.63 -37.08 -23.68
C ASN A 319 -10.06 -35.76 -23.08
N ALA A 320 -10.24 -35.52 -21.77
CA ALA A 320 -9.71 -34.33 -21.07
C ALA A 320 -8.18 -34.43 -20.78
N PRO A 321 -7.46 -33.33 -20.49
CA PRO A 321 -6.10 -33.10 -20.95
C PRO A 321 -5.08 -33.79 -20.05
N GLY A 322 -4.54 -34.92 -20.51
CA GLY A 322 -3.50 -35.68 -19.79
C GLY A 322 -2.26 -34.86 -19.44
N VAL A 323 -2.07 -33.70 -20.08
CA VAL A 323 -0.96 -32.77 -19.82
C VAL A 323 -1.13 -32.05 -18.48
N VAL A 324 -2.32 -31.58 -18.11
CA VAL A 324 -2.55 -30.89 -16.82
C VAL A 324 -2.44 -31.87 -15.66
N VAL A 325 -3.07 -33.04 -15.78
CA VAL A 325 -2.97 -34.13 -14.79
C VAL A 325 -1.51 -34.55 -14.62
N GLY A 326 -0.78 -34.75 -15.73
CA GLY A 326 0.64 -35.10 -15.70
C GLY A 326 1.54 -33.99 -15.12
N ALA A 327 1.15 -32.71 -15.23
CA ALA A 327 1.86 -31.60 -14.60
C ALA A 327 1.64 -31.59 -13.08
N VAL A 328 0.41 -31.81 -12.60
CA VAL A 328 0.11 -31.98 -11.17
C VAL A 328 0.84 -33.19 -10.58
N GLU A 329 0.87 -34.33 -11.28
CA GLU A 329 1.64 -35.51 -10.86
C GLU A 329 3.12 -35.22 -10.66
N LYS A 330 3.72 -34.40 -11.53
CA LYS A 330 5.13 -33.99 -11.38
C LYS A 330 5.35 -33.11 -10.15
N ILE A 331 4.41 -32.23 -9.81
CA ILE A 331 4.47 -31.43 -8.58
C ILE A 331 4.37 -32.34 -7.35
N ILE A 332 3.38 -33.24 -7.31
CA ILE A 332 3.21 -34.23 -6.24
C ILE A 332 4.49 -35.06 -6.07
N GLY A 333 5.09 -35.52 -7.18
CA GLY A 333 6.33 -36.29 -7.15
C GLY A 333 7.52 -35.50 -6.57
N GLU A 334 7.66 -34.23 -6.93
CA GLU A 334 8.74 -33.37 -6.43
C GLU A 334 8.57 -33.01 -4.95
N LEU A 335 7.34 -32.76 -4.50
CA LEU A 335 7.02 -32.51 -3.09
C LEU A 335 7.27 -33.77 -2.24
N ASN A 336 6.83 -34.95 -2.68
CA ASN A 336 7.12 -36.23 -1.99
C ASN A 336 8.62 -36.55 -1.94
N ARG A 337 9.36 -36.25 -3.01
CA ARG A 337 10.83 -36.38 -3.00
C ARG A 337 11.44 -35.53 -1.89
N THR A 338 10.96 -34.30 -1.71
CA THR A 338 11.46 -33.37 -0.68
C THR A 338 11.15 -33.88 0.74
N ARG A 339 9.98 -34.51 0.97
CA ARG A 339 9.64 -35.20 2.24
C ARG A 339 10.58 -36.37 2.56
N SER A 340 11.02 -37.12 1.54
CA SER A 340 11.91 -38.29 1.73
C SER A 340 13.37 -37.97 2.10
N GLY A 341 13.67 -36.72 2.44
CA GLY A 341 15.00 -36.29 2.91
C GLY A 341 15.89 -35.73 1.80
N ALA A 342 15.31 -35.36 0.68
CA ALA A 342 16.05 -34.82 -0.45
C ALA A 342 16.15 -33.29 -0.37
N THR A 343 17.24 -32.73 -0.86
CA THR A 343 17.45 -31.27 -0.93
C THR A 343 16.33 -30.58 -1.70
N LEU A 344 15.99 -29.34 -1.31
CA LEU A 344 14.94 -28.57 -1.97
C LEU A 344 15.44 -28.05 -3.33
N ARG A 345 14.83 -28.53 -4.42
CA ARG A 345 15.19 -28.12 -5.79
C ARG A 345 14.32 -26.95 -6.22
N VAL A 346 14.61 -25.78 -5.66
CA VAL A 346 13.84 -24.56 -5.88
C VAL A 346 13.55 -24.29 -7.36
N ARG A 347 14.57 -24.31 -8.23
CA ARG A 347 14.38 -24.10 -9.68
C ARG A 347 13.39 -25.10 -10.28
N ARG A 348 13.41 -26.35 -9.83
CA ARG A 348 12.49 -27.39 -10.31
C ARG A 348 11.05 -27.12 -9.84
N LEU A 349 10.86 -26.75 -8.58
CA LEU A 349 9.55 -26.38 -8.04
C LEU A 349 8.96 -25.20 -8.82
N VAL A 350 9.77 -24.16 -9.06
CA VAL A 350 9.33 -22.98 -9.81
C VAL A 350 9.00 -23.33 -11.27
N ALA A 351 9.83 -24.16 -11.93
CA ALA A 351 9.57 -24.62 -13.29
C ALA A 351 8.25 -25.40 -13.40
N LEU A 352 8.00 -26.32 -12.47
CA LEU A 352 6.78 -27.14 -12.47
C LEU A 352 5.52 -26.30 -12.24
N GLY A 353 5.58 -25.32 -11.33
CA GLY A 353 4.47 -24.37 -11.15
C GLY A 353 4.24 -23.50 -12.37
N SER A 354 5.31 -23.13 -13.09
CA SER A 354 5.22 -22.31 -14.31
C SER A 354 4.53 -23.08 -15.44
N ASP A 355 4.97 -24.33 -15.66
CA ASP A 355 4.36 -25.22 -16.64
C ASP A 355 2.87 -25.45 -16.32
N LEU A 356 2.54 -25.77 -15.06
CA LEU A 356 1.17 -26.03 -14.66
C LEU A 356 0.28 -24.79 -14.78
N ARG A 357 0.77 -23.60 -14.40
CA ARG A 357 0.02 -22.34 -14.57
C ARG A 357 -0.27 -22.06 -16.04
N ARG A 358 0.72 -22.27 -16.92
CA ARG A 358 0.53 -22.10 -18.37
C ARG A 358 -0.55 -23.04 -18.90
N PHE A 359 -0.48 -24.33 -18.56
CA PHE A 359 -1.49 -25.29 -18.99
C PHE A 359 -2.88 -25.01 -18.41
N ALA A 360 -2.95 -24.54 -17.16
CA ALA A 360 -4.21 -24.18 -16.49
C ALA A 360 -4.89 -22.95 -17.12
N LEU A 361 -4.13 -22.04 -17.75
CA LEU A 361 -4.66 -20.86 -18.43
C LEU A 361 -5.07 -21.12 -19.89
N GLU A 362 -4.64 -22.23 -20.49
CA GLU A 362 -5.02 -22.58 -21.86
C GLU A 362 -6.53 -22.90 -21.95
N GLU A 363 -7.24 -22.13 -22.77
CA GLU A 363 -8.70 -22.22 -22.93
C GLU A 363 -9.19 -23.64 -23.26
N ALA A 364 -8.48 -24.36 -24.12
CA ALA A 364 -8.81 -25.75 -24.47
C ALA A 364 -8.77 -26.66 -23.22
N ASN A 365 -7.75 -26.53 -22.39
CA ASN A 365 -7.62 -27.31 -21.16
C ASN A 365 -8.69 -26.91 -20.13
N ARG A 366 -9.03 -25.62 -20.02
CA ARG A 366 -10.08 -25.14 -19.10
C ARG A 366 -11.47 -25.65 -19.50
N GLN A 367 -11.79 -25.63 -20.80
CA GLN A 367 -13.04 -26.17 -21.31
C GLN A 367 -13.18 -27.67 -21.01
N GLU A 368 -12.11 -28.44 -21.19
CA GLU A 368 -12.13 -29.88 -20.92
C GLU A 368 -12.20 -30.22 -19.42
N LEU A 369 -11.50 -29.46 -18.57
CA LEU A 369 -11.58 -29.60 -17.11
C LEU A 369 -12.95 -29.17 -16.57
N GLY A 370 -13.58 -28.19 -17.21
CA GLY A 370 -14.80 -27.55 -16.74
C GLY A 370 -14.57 -26.64 -15.52
N GLU A 371 -15.50 -25.72 -15.32
CA GLU A 371 -15.38 -24.60 -14.38
C GLU A 371 -14.98 -25.02 -12.95
N ALA A 372 -15.61 -26.06 -12.41
CA ALA A 372 -15.34 -26.51 -11.05
C ALA A 372 -13.89 -27.00 -10.85
N LEU A 373 -13.39 -27.86 -11.74
CA LEU A 373 -12.01 -28.38 -11.62
C LEU A 373 -10.97 -27.31 -11.96
N SER A 374 -11.28 -26.40 -12.90
CA SER A 374 -10.41 -25.26 -13.20
C SER A 374 -10.27 -24.34 -11.99
N LYS A 375 -11.39 -23.99 -11.34
CA LYS A 375 -11.37 -23.15 -10.14
C LYS A 375 -10.60 -23.81 -8.99
N MET A 376 -10.86 -25.10 -8.74
CA MET A 376 -10.11 -25.88 -7.75
C MET A 376 -8.60 -25.90 -8.04
N LEU A 377 -8.21 -26.02 -9.31
CA LEU A 377 -6.80 -26.01 -9.72
C LEU A 377 -6.16 -24.64 -9.47
N ASP A 378 -6.84 -23.56 -9.82
CA ASP A 378 -6.36 -22.20 -9.61
C ASP A 378 -6.09 -21.93 -8.11
N GLU A 379 -7.03 -22.28 -7.23
CA GLU A 379 -6.89 -22.13 -5.77
C GLU A 379 -5.66 -22.88 -5.23
N ARG A 380 -5.42 -24.10 -5.72
CA ARG A 380 -4.28 -24.95 -5.32
C ARG A 380 -2.95 -24.41 -5.86
N LEU A 381 -2.96 -23.93 -7.11
CA LEU A 381 -1.81 -23.28 -7.74
C LEU A 381 -1.44 -21.97 -7.03
N ASP A 382 -2.42 -21.21 -6.56
CA ASP A 382 -2.21 -19.98 -5.80
C ASP A 382 -1.57 -20.32 -4.44
N ARG A 383 -2.14 -21.28 -3.71
CA ARG A 383 -1.56 -21.81 -2.46
C ARG A 383 -0.14 -22.36 -2.66
N TYR A 384 0.12 -23.05 -3.77
CA TYR A 384 1.46 -23.51 -4.14
C TYR A 384 2.42 -22.34 -4.36
N GLY A 385 1.96 -21.30 -5.07
CA GLY A 385 2.71 -20.06 -5.29
C GLY A 385 3.04 -19.34 -3.99
N GLU A 386 2.09 -19.23 -3.07
CA GLU A 386 2.29 -18.62 -1.75
C GLU A 386 3.36 -19.34 -0.94
N ILE A 387 3.29 -20.68 -0.87
CA ILE A 387 4.27 -21.47 -0.14
C ILE A 387 5.64 -21.31 -0.80
N VAL A 388 5.77 -21.58 -2.10
CA VAL A 388 7.06 -21.47 -2.80
C VAL A 388 7.62 -20.04 -2.69
N GLY A 389 6.78 -19.03 -2.82
CA GLY A 389 7.13 -17.62 -2.66
C GLY A 389 7.63 -17.28 -1.26
N ARG A 390 6.99 -17.79 -0.20
CA ARG A 390 7.41 -17.59 1.21
C ARG A 390 8.83 -18.09 1.47
N TYR A 391 9.16 -19.29 0.98
CA TYR A 391 10.50 -19.87 1.16
C TYR A 391 11.55 -19.25 0.25
N LEU A 392 11.11 -18.68 -0.87
CA LEU A 392 11.94 -17.82 -1.70
C LEU A 392 12.04 -16.39 -1.18
N GLY A 393 11.24 -16.03 -0.17
CA GLY A 393 11.10 -14.68 0.38
C GLY A 393 12.43 -13.98 0.62
N PRO A 394 13.41 -14.58 1.34
CA PRO A 394 14.71 -13.92 1.55
C PRO A 394 15.56 -13.81 0.28
N ALA A 395 15.39 -14.70 -0.71
CA ALA A 395 16.03 -14.56 -2.02
C ALA A 395 15.36 -13.47 -2.88
N LEU A 396 14.03 -13.35 -2.78
CA LEU A 396 13.19 -12.39 -3.50
C LEU A 396 13.11 -11.01 -2.81
N GLN A 397 13.44 -10.90 -1.52
CA GLN A 397 13.47 -9.64 -0.76
C GLN A 397 14.46 -8.63 -1.35
N ARG A 398 15.50 -9.10 -2.05
CA ARG A 398 16.39 -8.26 -2.87
C ARG A 398 15.71 -7.64 -4.09
N LEU A 399 14.53 -8.15 -4.47
CA LEU A 399 13.68 -7.62 -5.54
C LEU A 399 12.50 -6.79 -4.98
N GLU A 400 12.27 -6.81 -3.66
CA GLU A 400 11.18 -6.07 -3.02
C GLU A 400 11.42 -4.56 -3.09
N SER A 401 12.68 -4.11 -3.00
CA SER A 401 13.03 -2.70 -3.26
C SER A 401 12.67 -2.27 -4.69
N LEU A 402 12.73 -3.20 -5.65
CA LEU A 402 12.36 -2.94 -7.05
C LEU A 402 10.84 -2.92 -7.23
N GLN A 403 10.08 -3.63 -6.39
CA GLN A 403 8.61 -3.59 -6.37
C GLN A 403 8.06 -2.32 -5.69
N ARG A 404 8.89 -1.61 -4.91
CA ARG A 404 8.56 -0.32 -4.29
C ARG A 404 8.90 0.88 -5.18
N LEU A 405 9.41 0.64 -6.39
CA LEU A 405 9.75 1.71 -7.31
C LEU A 405 8.47 2.31 -7.87
N GLU A 406 8.38 3.64 -7.82
CA GLU A 406 7.31 4.39 -8.44
C GLU A 406 7.81 5.01 -9.74
N LEU A 407 6.93 5.06 -10.75
CA LEU A 407 7.23 5.73 -12.00
C LEU A 407 7.46 7.25 -11.80
N GLY A 408 6.81 7.85 -10.81
CA GLY A 408 6.97 9.26 -10.47
C GLY A 408 6.68 10.17 -11.67
N THR A 409 7.62 11.05 -12.02
CA THR A 409 7.57 11.93 -13.19
C THR A 409 8.31 11.38 -14.42
N ASN A 410 8.87 10.17 -14.33
CA ASN A 410 9.62 9.57 -15.44
C ASN A 410 8.70 9.22 -16.60
N ASP A 411 9.22 9.40 -17.82
CA ASP A 411 8.57 9.00 -19.06
C ASP A 411 8.85 7.51 -19.34
N PRO A 412 7.82 6.64 -19.36
CA PRO A 412 7.97 5.23 -19.70
C PRO A 412 8.71 4.99 -21.02
N THR A 413 8.40 5.77 -22.07
CA THR A 413 9.00 5.61 -23.38
C THR A 413 10.51 5.85 -23.32
N GLU A 414 10.95 6.87 -22.57
CA GLU A 414 12.37 7.17 -22.37
C GLU A 414 13.08 6.05 -21.60
N LEU A 415 12.45 5.52 -20.55
CA LEU A 415 12.99 4.42 -19.76
C LEU A 415 13.19 3.16 -20.62
N VAL A 416 12.19 2.77 -21.42
CA VAL A 416 12.32 1.62 -22.32
C VAL A 416 13.46 1.83 -23.33
N ALA A 417 13.64 3.05 -23.85
CA ALA A 417 14.74 3.36 -24.75
C ALA A 417 16.12 3.17 -24.09
N VAL A 418 16.28 3.56 -22.82
CA VAL A 418 17.53 3.36 -22.06
C VAL A 418 17.85 1.87 -21.90
N LEU A 419 16.86 1.02 -21.61
CA LEU A 419 17.06 -0.42 -21.53
C LEU A 419 17.51 -1.03 -22.86
N ARG A 420 16.90 -0.61 -23.98
CA ARG A 420 17.29 -1.08 -25.32
C ARG A 420 18.73 -0.69 -25.64
N GLU A 421 19.12 0.55 -25.33
CA GLU A 421 20.48 1.01 -25.56
C GLU A 421 21.48 0.27 -24.67
N ALA A 422 21.13 -0.01 -23.42
CA ALA A 422 21.97 -0.82 -22.52
C ALA A 422 22.19 -2.25 -23.06
N VAL A 423 21.14 -2.91 -23.57
CA VAL A 423 21.26 -4.23 -24.21
C VAL A 423 22.12 -4.15 -25.47
N ALA A 424 21.94 -3.12 -26.30
CA ALA A 424 22.76 -2.92 -27.50
C ALA A 424 24.23 -2.63 -27.15
N ALA A 425 24.48 -1.83 -26.11
CA ALA A 425 25.82 -1.51 -25.63
C ALA A 425 26.56 -2.77 -25.18
N ILE A 426 25.89 -3.64 -24.43
CA ILE A 426 26.42 -4.97 -24.03
C ILE A 426 26.87 -5.78 -25.24
N GLN A 427 26.08 -5.81 -26.32
CA GLN A 427 26.41 -6.56 -27.54
C GLN A 427 27.58 -5.96 -28.34
N ARG A 428 27.89 -4.67 -28.14
CA ARG A 428 29.06 -4.03 -28.75
C ARG A 428 30.34 -4.31 -27.98
N VAL A 429 30.25 -4.80 -26.74
CA VAL A 429 31.44 -5.15 -25.96
C VAL A 429 32.13 -6.36 -26.61
N PRO A 430 33.43 -6.30 -26.88
CA PRO A 430 34.16 -7.44 -27.44
C PRO A 430 34.03 -8.70 -26.59
N SER A 431 33.86 -9.86 -27.25
CA SER A 431 33.59 -11.14 -26.59
C SER A 431 34.70 -11.64 -25.65
N ASP A 432 35.91 -11.07 -25.75
CA ASP A 432 37.05 -11.31 -24.85
C ASP A 432 36.96 -10.50 -23.54
N GLU A 433 36.07 -9.53 -23.45
CA GLU A 433 35.80 -8.75 -22.23
C GLU A 433 34.49 -9.15 -21.56
N LEU A 434 33.48 -9.46 -22.35
CA LEU A 434 32.17 -9.90 -21.89
C LEU A 434 31.70 -11.07 -22.74
N ARG A 435 31.40 -12.21 -22.12
CA ARG A 435 30.85 -13.35 -22.86
C ARG A 435 29.52 -12.97 -23.52
N ASP A 436 29.36 -13.26 -24.81
CA ASP A 436 28.13 -12.99 -25.56
C ASP A 436 26.86 -13.53 -24.87
N LEU A 437 25.75 -12.81 -25.05
CA LEU A 437 24.43 -13.27 -24.61
C LEU A 437 24.08 -14.53 -25.40
N GLU A 438 23.69 -15.59 -24.69
CA GLU A 438 23.13 -16.76 -25.35
C GLU A 438 21.83 -16.34 -26.08
N PRO A 439 21.56 -16.85 -27.30
CA PRO A 439 20.42 -16.42 -28.10
C PRO A 439 19.07 -16.51 -27.37
N GLU A 440 18.92 -17.51 -26.49
CA GLU A 440 17.70 -17.69 -25.70
C GLU A 440 17.56 -16.63 -24.58
N ALA A 441 18.68 -16.22 -23.97
CA ALA A 441 18.69 -15.15 -22.97
C ALA A 441 18.43 -13.79 -23.63
N GLN A 442 18.97 -13.55 -24.82
CA GLN A 442 18.68 -12.36 -25.61
C GLN A 442 17.19 -12.27 -25.97
N ALA A 443 16.62 -13.34 -26.52
CA ALA A 443 15.20 -13.38 -26.87
C ALA A 443 14.30 -13.12 -25.64
N THR A 444 14.71 -13.61 -24.47
CA THR A 444 14.00 -13.38 -23.21
C THR A 444 14.05 -11.91 -22.78
N LEU A 445 15.21 -11.25 -22.84
CA LEU A 445 15.34 -9.82 -22.52
C LEU A 445 14.51 -8.95 -23.48
N GLU A 446 14.57 -9.25 -24.78
CA GLU A 446 13.79 -8.54 -25.80
C GLU A 446 12.28 -8.72 -25.59
N GLU A 447 11.85 -9.88 -25.10
CA GLU A 447 10.45 -10.11 -24.71
C GLU A 447 10.06 -9.29 -23.47
N MET A 448 10.89 -9.25 -22.43
CA MET A 448 10.59 -8.44 -21.25
C MET A 448 10.57 -6.94 -21.55
N ILE A 449 11.41 -6.47 -22.48
CA ILE A 449 11.38 -5.08 -22.96
C ILE A 449 10.09 -4.81 -23.73
N ARG A 450 9.64 -5.74 -24.59
CA ARG A 450 8.35 -5.61 -25.28
C ARG A 450 7.17 -5.52 -24.32
N GLU A 451 7.19 -6.29 -23.23
CA GLU A 451 6.15 -6.20 -22.19
C GLU A 451 6.11 -4.80 -21.51
N LEU A 452 7.26 -4.11 -21.44
CA LEU A 452 7.28 -2.72 -20.98
C LEU A 452 6.66 -1.76 -22.01
N ASP A 453 6.88 -1.97 -23.31
CA ASP A 453 6.19 -1.22 -24.37
C ASP A 453 4.67 -1.41 -24.30
N ASP A 454 4.22 -2.66 -24.08
CA ASP A 454 2.79 -2.97 -23.95
C ASP A 454 2.17 -2.27 -22.73
N LEU A 455 2.92 -2.21 -21.62
CA LEU A 455 2.50 -1.46 -20.43
C LEU A 455 2.46 0.05 -20.67
N ASP A 456 3.45 0.62 -21.38
CA ASP A 456 3.45 2.04 -21.77
C ASP A 456 2.24 2.40 -22.64
N ALA A 457 1.96 1.56 -23.66
CA ALA A 457 0.77 1.69 -24.49
C ALA A 457 -0.51 1.60 -23.65
N ALA A 458 -0.61 0.64 -22.74
CA ALA A 458 -1.76 0.49 -21.86
C ALA A 458 -1.95 1.68 -20.91
N ILE A 459 -0.87 2.27 -20.38
CA ILE A 459 -0.91 3.50 -19.57
C ILE A 459 -1.52 4.65 -20.40
N SER A 460 -1.10 4.79 -21.65
CA SER A 460 -1.57 5.83 -22.56
C SER A 460 -3.05 5.65 -22.97
N GLU A 461 -3.53 4.41 -23.04
CA GLU A 461 -4.90 4.07 -23.42
C GLU A 461 -5.90 4.01 -22.25
N ALA A 462 -5.41 3.98 -21.01
CA ALA A 462 -6.23 3.84 -19.82
C ALA A 462 -7.19 5.02 -19.63
N ARG A 463 -8.45 4.70 -19.34
CA ARG A 463 -9.55 5.69 -19.28
C ARG A 463 -9.86 6.18 -17.86
N SER A 464 -9.21 5.65 -16.84
CA SER A 464 -9.42 6.03 -15.44
C SER A 464 -8.10 6.21 -14.71
N ASN A 465 -8.09 7.16 -13.77
CA ASN A 465 -6.91 7.46 -12.96
C ASN A 465 -6.43 6.23 -12.16
N ARG A 466 -7.36 5.42 -11.65
CA ARG A 466 -7.07 4.17 -10.95
C ARG A 466 -6.37 3.14 -11.86
N ALA A 467 -6.82 3.00 -13.11
CA ALA A 467 -6.19 2.09 -14.06
C ALA A 467 -4.80 2.59 -14.45
N VAL A 468 -4.64 3.90 -14.66
CA VAL A 468 -3.34 4.54 -14.92
C VAL A 468 -2.37 4.25 -13.77
N GLU A 469 -2.78 4.50 -12.52
CA GLU A 469 -1.95 4.27 -11.33
C GLU A 469 -1.45 2.82 -11.24
N VAL A 470 -2.36 1.84 -11.33
CA VAL A 470 -2.00 0.41 -11.30
C VAL A 470 -1.05 0.03 -12.43
N LEU A 471 -1.25 0.56 -13.64
CA LEU A 471 -0.37 0.28 -14.77
C LEU A 471 1.01 0.94 -14.62
N ARG A 472 1.07 2.14 -14.04
CA ARG A 472 2.33 2.85 -13.73
C ARG A 472 3.16 2.11 -12.68
N GLU A 473 2.52 1.60 -11.63
CA GLU A 473 3.17 0.75 -10.61
C GLU A 473 3.74 -0.52 -11.25
N ARG A 474 2.93 -1.20 -12.08
CA ARG A 474 3.36 -2.41 -12.81
C ARG A 474 4.54 -2.13 -13.72
N PHE A 475 4.52 -1.02 -14.45
CA PHE A 475 5.63 -0.61 -15.31
C PHE A 475 6.90 -0.41 -14.50
N ALA A 476 6.85 0.36 -13.40
CA ALA A 476 8.02 0.65 -12.57
C ALA A 476 8.63 -0.62 -11.97
N ALA A 477 7.81 -1.51 -11.43
CA ALA A 477 8.26 -2.80 -10.89
C ALA A 477 8.90 -3.68 -11.97
N LYS A 478 8.31 -3.73 -13.18
CA LYS A 478 8.84 -4.50 -14.29
C LYS A 478 10.17 -3.91 -14.79
N TYR A 479 10.26 -2.59 -14.91
CA TYR A 479 11.47 -1.89 -15.34
C TYR A 479 12.64 -2.15 -14.39
N GLY A 480 12.41 -2.06 -13.08
CA GLY A 480 13.41 -2.42 -12.08
C GLY A 480 13.86 -3.88 -12.20
N GLY A 481 12.91 -4.80 -12.41
CA GLY A 481 13.18 -6.22 -12.60
C GLY A 481 14.03 -6.54 -13.85
N VAL A 482 13.73 -5.90 -14.98
CA VAL A 482 14.52 -6.03 -16.22
C VAL A 482 15.93 -5.49 -16.02
N SER A 483 16.06 -4.28 -15.47
CA SER A 483 17.35 -3.65 -15.18
C SER A 483 18.21 -4.51 -14.27
N ALA A 484 17.60 -5.15 -13.27
CA ALA A 484 18.32 -6.03 -12.37
C ALA A 484 18.78 -7.34 -12.99
N THR A 485 17.95 -7.89 -13.87
CA THR A 485 18.32 -9.04 -14.68
C THR A 485 19.55 -8.70 -15.54
N LEU A 486 19.53 -7.53 -16.18
CA LEU A 486 20.61 -7.08 -17.05
C LEU A 486 21.94 -6.89 -16.30
N GLY A 487 21.92 -6.23 -15.13
CA GLY A 487 23.14 -6.04 -14.33
C GLY A 487 23.76 -7.34 -13.84
N ARG A 488 22.95 -8.32 -13.42
CA ARG A 488 23.45 -9.63 -13.01
C ARG A 488 24.00 -10.46 -14.18
N TYR A 489 23.43 -10.32 -15.37
CA TYR A 489 24.01 -10.94 -16.55
C TYR A 489 25.42 -10.39 -16.81
N VAL A 490 25.60 -9.06 -16.77
CA VAL A 490 26.91 -8.43 -16.98
C VAL A 490 27.94 -8.89 -15.95
N GLU A 491 27.54 -9.00 -14.68
CA GLU A 491 28.38 -9.54 -13.60
C GLU A 491 28.91 -10.94 -13.96
N ARG A 492 28.00 -11.88 -14.29
CA ARG A 492 28.36 -13.27 -14.60
C ARG A 492 29.16 -13.43 -15.90
N ALA A 493 28.82 -12.66 -16.92
CA ALA A 493 29.51 -12.71 -18.20
C ALA A 493 30.97 -12.21 -18.09
N ARG A 494 31.28 -11.31 -17.13
CA ARG A 494 32.65 -10.85 -16.83
C ARG A 494 33.41 -11.76 -15.87
N GLU A 495 32.72 -12.38 -14.90
CA GLU A 495 33.34 -13.44 -14.07
C GLU A 495 33.86 -14.59 -14.94
N ALA A 496 33.08 -14.97 -15.96
CA ALA A 496 33.47 -15.99 -16.91
C ALA A 496 34.65 -15.58 -17.83
N SER A 497 34.92 -14.28 -18.01
CA SER A 497 36.03 -13.76 -18.84
C SER A 497 37.35 -13.55 -18.07
N GLY A 498 37.35 -13.67 -16.74
CA GLY A 498 38.56 -13.75 -15.92
C GLY A 498 39.29 -12.42 -15.62
N LYS A 499 38.66 -11.26 -15.85
CA LYS A 499 39.22 -9.93 -15.49
C LYS A 499 38.72 -9.46 -14.10
N PRO A 500 39.58 -8.94 -13.20
CA PRO A 500 39.22 -8.57 -11.82
C PRO A 500 38.43 -7.25 -11.69
N LEU A 501 37.74 -7.08 -10.56
CA LEU A 501 36.62 -6.15 -10.31
C LEU A 501 36.98 -4.95 -9.43
N ASP A 502 37.51 -3.85 -9.99
CA ASP A 502 37.72 -2.61 -9.18
C ASP A 502 36.51 -1.65 -9.19
N LYS A 503 35.64 -1.71 -10.22
CA LYS A 503 34.44 -0.86 -10.34
C LYS A 503 33.11 -1.59 -10.07
N LEU A 504 33.15 -2.89 -9.78
CA LEU A 504 31.97 -3.77 -9.74
C LEU A 504 31.55 -4.19 -8.32
N ASP A 505 32.44 -4.05 -7.33
CA ASP A 505 32.05 -4.05 -5.91
C ASP A 505 31.03 -2.94 -5.61
N ASP A 506 31.01 -1.88 -6.42
CA ASP A 506 30.00 -0.84 -6.39
C ASP A 506 28.68 -1.32 -6.99
N LEU A 507 28.69 -2.20 -8.00
CA LEU A 507 27.50 -2.63 -8.75
C LEU A 507 26.54 -3.48 -7.88
N VAL A 508 27.08 -4.41 -7.08
CA VAL A 508 26.31 -5.18 -6.06
C VAL A 508 25.89 -4.30 -4.88
N LYS A 509 26.70 -3.28 -4.51
CA LYS A 509 26.32 -2.28 -3.49
C LYS A 509 25.20 -1.36 -3.99
N TRP A 510 25.19 -1.02 -5.27
CA TRP A 510 24.21 -0.15 -5.91
C TRP A 510 22.87 -0.84 -6.11
N PHE A 511 22.87 -2.13 -6.45
CA PHE A 511 21.66 -2.95 -6.49
C PHE A 511 20.83 -2.90 -5.20
N LYS A 512 21.51 -2.81 -4.05
CA LYS A 512 20.87 -2.69 -2.73
C LYS A 512 20.45 -1.27 -2.36
N ARG A 513 20.73 -0.28 -3.22
CA ARG A 513 20.53 1.16 -2.99
C ARG A 513 19.62 1.82 -4.05
N TRP A 514 19.10 1.07 -5.02
CA TRP A 514 18.15 1.63 -5.97
C TRP A 514 16.81 1.88 -5.27
N GLU A 515 16.58 3.16 -4.96
CA GLU A 515 15.35 3.66 -4.35
C GLU A 515 14.44 4.35 -5.38
N THR A 516 14.95 4.68 -6.58
CA THR A 516 14.20 5.39 -7.63
C THR A 516 14.53 4.87 -9.04
N LEU A 517 13.62 5.09 -10.00
CA LEU A 517 13.87 4.76 -11.41
C LEU A 517 14.98 5.62 -12.03
N ASP A 518 15.14 6.86 -11.60
CA ASP A 518 16.23 7.74 -12.04
C ASP A 518 17.60 7.18 -11.68
N ALA A 519 17.75 6.61 -10.48
CA ALA A 519 19.01 5.97 -10.08
C ALA A 519 19.36 4.77 -10.98
N ILE A 520 18.35 4.04 -11.46
CA ILE A 520 18.52 2.92 -12.39
C ILE A 520 18.86 3.43 -13.78
N LYS A 521 18.14 4.46 -14.25
CA LYS A 521 18.35 5.11 -15.55
C LYS A 521 19.75 5.69 -15.67
N ASP A 522 20.21 6.44 -14.67
CA ASP A 522 21.55 7.02 -14.62
C ASP A 522 22.63 5.94 -14.65
N TRP A 523 22.42 4.87 -13.88
CA TRP A 523 23.32 3.73 -13.84
C TRP A 523 23.39 2.99 -15.18
N LEU A 524 22.27 2.71 -15.84
CA LEU A 524 22.26 2.10 -17.18
C LEU A 524 22.93 3.02 -18.20
N THR A 525 22.67 4.33 -18.13
CA THR A 525 23.25 5.33 -19.03
C THR A 525 24.77 5.40 -18.91
N SER A 526 25.31 5.19 -17.70
CA SER A 526 26.75 5.15 -17.45
C SER A 526 27.50 4.06 -18.23
N TRP A 527 26.80 3.08 -18.80
CA TRP A 527 27.41 2.00 -19.57
C TRP A 527 27.76 2.39 -21.00
N PHE A 528 27.13 3.45 -21.53
CA PHE A 528 27.29 3.88 -22.92
C PHE A 528 27.64 5.37 -23.07
N SER A 529 27.88 6.06 -21.94
CA SER A 529 28.60 7.34 -21.86
C SER A 529 30.10 7.12 -21.70
#